data_AF-A0AAD8BTG0-F1
#
_entry.id   AF-A0AAD8BTG0-F1
#
_cell.length_a   1.000
_cell.length_b   1.000
_cell.length_c   1.000
_cell.angle_alpha   90.00
_cell.angle_beta   90.00
_cell.angle_gamma   90.00
#
_symmetry.space_group_name_H-M   'P 1'
#
loop_
_entity.id
_entity.type
_entity.pdbx_description
1 polymer ?
#
loop_
_entity_poly.entity_id
_entity_poly.type
_entity_poly.pdbx_seq_one_letter_code
_entity_poly.pdbx_strand_id
1 'polypeptide(L)'
;MLYCTANAIRQAYAETDDDIREAIERGENPLIDISVSYDGTWQKRGFTSLYGVGVCIDLLTGLVVDFNIRSKYCHACHIQKAESMNANDLAVWKEQHDCCTNHHKSSKSMEQDSAVILWNRSVAKYNFRYVEMLSDGDSSAFKAVLESKPYADKAVTKLDCINHALKRMGTALRKLAKESHLGGRGVGRLTEKKCDSLHNFDRGAIIDNIPDVYKMRNAVWAGLYHSMSTDTEHHHRQCPLGENSWCWYQQAVSLGQDPDRNSNHKASTFLSLEVAHKLIPIYRRMSDEYLLQRMAHGGTQNNNESLNAMIWARCPKTNFMGLGRVKGSVARAVSIFNAGANELINVMNKMHISYVTLNNLKKRSMIKELFSLTLLAKRIIEKEERLFL
;
A
#
# COMPACT_ATOMS: atom_id res chain seq x y z
N MET A 1 20.62 -3.73 -8.39
CA MET A 1 19.64 -3.96 -7.33
C MET A 1 18.21 -3.95 -7.87
N LEU A 2 17.67 -2.82 -8.35
CA LEU A 2 16.34 -2.82 -8.99
C LEU A 2 16.25 -3.71 -10.23
N TYR A 3 17.35 -3.90 -10.98
CA TYR A 3 17.40 -4.87 -12.08
C TYR A 3 17.12 -6.32 -11.62
N CYS A 4 17.64 -6.71 -10.45
CA CYS A 4 17.35 -8.02 -9.86
C CYS A 4 15.88 -8.12 -9.40
N THR A 5 15.31 -7.01 -8.90
CA THR A 5 13.88 -6.94 -8.59
C THR A 5 13.02 -7.05 -9.85
N ALA A 6 13.36 -6.35 -10.94
CA ALA A 6 12.63 -6.44 -12.19
C ALA A 6 12.61 -7.88 -12.71
N ASN A 7 13.72 -8.62 -12.62
CA ASN A 7 13.74 -10.04 -12.97
C ASN A 7 12.84 -10.89 -12.07
N ALA A 8 12.83 -10.64 -10.75
CA ALA A 8 11.91 -11.34 -9.84
C ALA A 8 10.43 -11.07 -10.18
N ILE A 9 10.10 -9.82 -10.53
CA ILE A 9 8.76 -9.45 -11.02
C ILE A 9 8.46 -10.22 -12.31
N ARG A 10 9.36 -10.23 -13.31
CA ARG A 10 9.16 -11.00 -14.54
C ARG A 10 8.84 -12.46 -14.29
N GLN A 11 9.59 -13.10 -13.40
CA GLN A 11 9.37 -14.51 -13.07
C GLN A 11 7.99 -14.72 -12.44
N ALA A 12 7.57 -13.84 -11.53
CA ALA A 12 6.22 -13.92 -10.96
C ALA A 12 5.11 -13.76 -12.02
N TYR A 13 5.28 -12.88 -13.01
CA TYR A 13 4.32 -12.77 -14.11
C TYR A 13 4.35 -13.98 -15.05
N ALA A 14 5.51 -14.60 -15.26
CA ALA A 14 5.64 -15.86 -16.02
C ALA A 14 4.94 -17.05 -15.32
N GLU A 15 4.78 -17.01 -14.00
CA GLU A 15 3.98 -18.00 -13.27
C GLU A 15 2.46 -17.84 -13.51
N THR A 16 2.02 -16.69 -14.04
CA THR A 16 0.61 -16.35 -14.26
C THR A 16 0.21 -16.25 -15.73
N ASP A 17 1.19 -16.19 -16.65
CA ASP A 17 1.00 -15.93 -18.07
C ASP A 17 1.97 -16.78 -18.90
N ASP A 18 1.41 -17.71 -19.68
CA ASP A 18 2.17 -18.68 -20.47
C ASP A 18 2.97 -18.02 -21.60
N ASP A 19 2.45 -16.95 -22.22
CA ASP A 19 3.15 -16.26 -23.31
C ASP A 19 4.41 -15.57 -22.78
N ILE A 20 4.32 -14.98 -21.58
CA ILE A 20 5.48 -14.40 -20.88
C ILE A 20 6.50 -15.49 -20.53
N ARG A 21 6.03 -16.63 -20.02
CA ARG A 21 6.89 -17.77 -19.68
C ARG A 21 7.64 -18.30 -20.89
N GLU A 22 6.95 -18.59 -21.97
CA GLU A 22 7.55 -19.11 -23.21
C GLU A 22 8.54 -18.12 -23.82
N ALA A 23 8.26 -16.81 -23.78
CA ALA A 23 9.21 -15.79 -24.23
C ALA A 23 10.50 -15.80 -23.38
N ILE A 24 10.38 -15.86 -22.05
CA ILE A 24 11.53 -15.91 -21.14
C ILE A 24 12.33 -17.21 -21.33
N GLU A 25 11.67 -18.36 -21.52
CA GLU A 25 12.32 -19.65 -21.78
C GLU A 25 13.10 -19.65 -23.10
N ARG A 26 12.64 -18.88 -24.10
CA ARG A 26 13.38 -18.61 -25.35
C ARG A 26 14.54 -17.62 -25.19
N GLY A 27 14.78 -17.11 -23.99
CA GLY A 27 15.82 -16.13 -23.70
C GLY A 27 15.46 -14.70 -24.14
N GLU A 28 14.19 -14.44 -24.41
CA GLU A 28 13.70 -13.12 -24.78
C GLU A 28 13.48 -12.25 -23.53
N ASN A 29 13.39 -10.94 -23.74
CA ASN A 29 12.99 -9.99 -22.71
C ASN A 29 11.62 -9.42 -23.10
N PRO A 30 10.50 -10.11 -22.78
CA PRO A 30 9.18 -9.67 -23.24
C PRO A 30 8.78 -8.32 -22.62
N LEU A 31 7.99 -7.54 -23.36
CA LEU A 31 7.32 -6.36 -22.82
C LEU A 31 6.16 -6.83 -21.95
N ILE A 32 6.17 -6.50 -20.66
CA ILE A 32 5.15 -6.98 -19.72
C ILE A 32 4.29 -5.82 -19.24
N ASP A 33 2.96 -5.99 -19.32
CA ASP A 33 1.97 -5.12 -18.70
C ASP A 33 1.85 -5.49 -17.22
N ILE A 34 2.14 -4.53 -16.32
CA ILE A 34 2.04 -4.73 -14.88
C ILE A 34 1.11 -3.69 -14.24
N SER A 35 0.50 -4.09 -13.13
CA SER A 35 -0.30 -3.22 -12.28
C SER A 35 0.53 -2.74 -11.10
N VAL A 36 0.53 -1.42 -10.85
CA VAL A 36 1.37 -0.83 -9.79
C VAL A 36 0.56 0.01 -8.83
N SER A 37 0.92 -0.03 -7.55
CA SER A 37 0.53 1.04 -6.62
C SER A 37 1.53 2.19 -6.71
N TYR A 38 1.00 3.41 -6.61
CA TYR A 38 1.83 4.61 -6.61
C TYR A 38 1.49 5.52 -5.45
N ASP A 39 2.51 6.03 -4.79
CA ASP A 39 2.36 7.00 -3.72
C ASP A 39 3.53 7.98 -3.66
N GLY A 40 3.21 9.23 -3.36
CA GLY A 40 4.15 10.31 -3.11
C GLY A 40 4.38 10.51 -1.61
N THR A 41 5.62 10.73 -1.21
CA THR A 41 5.96 11.01 0.18
C THR A 41 7.00 12.12 0.34
N TRP A 42 6.88 12.90 1.42
CA TRP A 42 7.68 14.10 1.63
C TRP A 42 8.49 14.04 2.92
N GLN A 43 9.66 14.70 2.88
CA GLN A 43 10.60 14.75 3.99
C GLN A 43 10.09 15.62 5.14
N LYS A 44 9.19 16.58 4.90
CA LYS A 44 8.46 17.31 5.94
C LYS A 44 6.97 17.09 5.77
N ARG A 45 6.22 17.10 6.89
CA ARG A 45 4.76 17.09 6.83
C ARG A 45 4.26 18.41 6.22
N GLY A 46 3.28 18.33 5.34
CA GLY A 46 2.70 19.48 4.64
C GLY A 46 3.46 19.87 3.35
N PHE A 47 2.91 20.85 2.63
CA PHE A 47 3.39 21.25 1.29
C PHE A 47 4.59 22.23 1.31
N THR A 48 5.37 22.23 2.39
CA THR A 48 6.57 23.07 2.56
C THR A 48 7.87 22.26 2.41
N SER A 49 7.77 20.96 2.10
CA SER A 49 8.95 20.12 1.97
C SER A 49 9.81 20.49 0.76
N LEU A 50 11.13 20.39 0.94
CA LEU A 50 12.12 20.62 -0.11
C LEU A 50 12.39 19.38 -0.95
N TYR A 51 12.00 18.20 -0.46
CA TYR A 51 12.23 16.92 -1.11
C TYR A 51 10.96 16.08 -1.13
N GLY A 52 10.70 15.46 -2.27
CA GLY A 52 9.62 14.50 -2.48
C GLY A 52 10.16 13.20 -3.08
N VAL A 53 9.50 12.10 -2.77
CA VAL A 53 9.82 10.77 -3.30
C VAL A 53 8.53 10.18 -3.88
N GLY A 54 8.54 9.78 -5.14
CA GLY A 54 7.48 8.98 -5.74
C GLY A 54 7.93 7.54 -5.89
N VAL A 55 7.08 6.57 -5.55
CA VAL A 55 7.42 5.14 -5.61
C VAL A 55 6.33 4.35 -6.31
N CYS A 56 6.73 3.47 -7.23
CA CYS A 56 5.91 2.42 -7.83
C CYS A 56 6.21 1.07 -7.17
N ILE A 57 5.18 0.36 -6.72
CA ILE A 57 5.27 -0.99 -6.19
C ILE A 57 4.38 -1.89 -7.05
N ASP A 58 4.91 -3.00 -7.54
CA ASP A 58 4.14 -3.98 -8.31
C ASP A 58 3.08 -4.64 -7.41
N LEU A 59 1.84 -4.74 -7.91
CA LEU A 59 0.71 -5.27 -7.14
C LEU A 59 0.76 -6.78 -6.96
N LEU A 60 1.36 -7.51 -7.90
CA LEU A 60 1.46 -8.97 -7.84
C LEU A 60 2.47 -9.42 -6.78
N THR A 61 3.68 -8.90 -6.85
CA THR A 61 4.80 -9.31 -5.98
C THR A 61 4.92 -8.48 -4.71
N GLY A 62 4.32 -7.29 -4.67
CA GLY A 62 4.54 -6.32 -3.60
C GLY A 62 5.94 -5.69 -3.59
N LEU A 63 6.75 -5.90 -4.63
CA LEU A 63 8.11 -5.38 -4.72
C LEU A 63 8.14 -3.97 -5.32
N VAL A 64 9.04 -3.12 -4.81
CA VAL A 64 9.30 -1.80 -5.39
C VAL A 64 9.96 -1.96 -6.76
N VAL A 65 9.24 -1.59 -7.82
CA VAL A 65 9.76 -1.64 -9.20
C VAL A 65 10.61 -0.42 -9.52
N ASP A 66 10.19 0.77 -9.08
CA ASP A 66 10.89 2.01 -9.39
C ASP A 66 10.58 3.14 -8.41
N PHE A 67 11.50 4.12 -8.32
CA PHE A 67 11.29 5.32 -7.52
C PHE A 67 11.98 6.54 -8.12
N ASN A 68 11.45 7.73 -7.80
CA ASN A 68 12.03 9.01 -8.20
C ASN A 68 12.14 9.94 -6.99
N ILE A 69 13.19 10.77 -6.97
CA ILE A 69 13.42 11.76 -5.92
C ILE A 69 13.46 13.14 -6.55
N ARG A 70 12.56 14.02 -6.08
CA ARG A 70 12.46 15.42 -6.50
C ARG A 70 12.99 16.33 -5.42
N SER A 71 13.63 17.40 -5.85
CA SER A 71 14.29 18.38 -4.99
C SER A 71 14.05 19.79 -5.51
N LYS A 72 13.58 20.66 -4.61
CA LYS A 72 13.49 22.12 -4.80
C LYS A 72 14.70 22.86 -4.24
N TYR A 73 15.68 22.13 -3.72
CA TYR A 73 16.74 22.70 -2.92
C TYR A 73 18.11 22.18 -3.35
N CYS A 74 19.03 23.12 -3.48
CA CYS A 74 20.45 22.85 -3.54
C CYS A 74 21.15 23.72 -2.50
N HIS A 75 21.90 23.08 -1.60
CA HIS A 75 22.62 23.79 -0.53
C HIS A 75 23.69 24.71 -1.10
N ALA A 76 24.44 24.24 -2.11
CA ALA A 76 25.45 25.03 -2.78
C ALA A 76 24.84 26.27 -3.46
N CYS A 77 23.72 26.14 -4.18
CA CYS A 77 23.02 27.31 -4.73
C CYS A 77 22.51 28.27 -3.66
N HIS A 78 22.13 27.76 -2.48
CA HIS A 78 21.65 28.58 -1.37
C HIS A 78 22.79 29.41 -0.75
N ILE A 79 23.94 28.77 -0.49
CA ILE A 79 25.16 29.46 -0.06
C ILE A 79 25.54 30.51 -1.09
N GLN A 80 25.54 30.13 -2.37
CA GLN A 80 26.02 31.01 -3.41
C GLN A 80 25.20 32.30 -3.56
N LYS A 81 23.89 32.22 -3.32
CA LYS A 81 23.01 33.39 -3.28
C LYS A 81 23.28 34.29 -2.07
N ALA A 82 23.73 33.74 -0.96
CA ALA A 82 24.04 34.51 0.25
C ALA A 82 25.37 35.27 0.11
N GLU A 83 26.33 34.72 -0.63
CA GLU A 83 27.67 35.29 -0.81
C GLU A 83 27.75 36.46 -1.83
N SER A 84 26.65 36.79 -2.51
CA SER A 84 26.53 37.99 -3.39
C SER A 84 27.64 38.12 -4.46
N MET A 85 27.93 37.04 -5.19
CA MET A 85 28.87 37.07 -6.33
C MET A 85 28.42 38.02 -7.44
N ASN A 86 29.38 38.60 -8.16
CA ASN A 86 29.10 39.35 -9.38
C ASN A 86 28.51 38.43 -10.47
N ALA A 87 27.90 39.04 -11.50
CA ALA A 87 27.15 38.30 -12.51
C ALA A 87 28.00 37.33 -13.35
N ASN A 88 29.26 37.68 -13.62
CA ASN A 88 30.15 36.86 -14.46
C ASN A 88 30.61 35.62 -13.72
N ASP A 89 31.07 35.77 -12.48
CA ASP A 89 31.54 34.61 -11.71
C ASP A 89 30.38 33.67 -11.36
N LEU A 90 29.17 34.22 -11.15
CA LEU A 90 27.96 33.41 -10.96
C LEU A 90 27.60 32.59 -12.21
N ALA A 91 27.84 33.12 -13.42
CA ALA A 91 27.59 32.40 -14.66
C ALA A 91 28.56 31.22 -14.80
N VAL A 92 29.86 31.46 -14.58
CA VAL A 92 30.90 30.41 -14.60
C VAL A 92 30.61 29.33 -13.56
N TRP A 93 30.25 29.73 -12.33
CA TRP A 93 29.91 28.78 -11.28
C TRP A 93 28.69 27.93 -11.64
N LYS A 94 27.64 28.53 -12.22
CA LYS A 94 26.42 27.81 -12.63
C LYS A 94 26.69 26.76 -13.71
N GLU A 95 27.61 27.04 -14.65
CA GLU A 95 27.99 26.08 -15.69
C GLU A 95 28.73 24.87 -15.13
N GLN A 96 29.55 25.08 -14.10
CA GLN A 96 30.32 24.00 -13.45
C GLN A 96 29.54 23.27 -12.36
N HIS A 97 28.46 23.87 -11.86
CA HIS A 97 27.72 23.37 -10.71
C HIS A 97 26.75 22.24 -11.06
N ASP A 98 26.96 21.06 -10.48
CA ASP A 98 25.97 19.98 -10.48
C ASP A 98 24.80 20.31 -9.53
N CYS A 99 23.77 20.96 -10.08
CA CYS A 99 22.64 21.44 -9.30
C CYS A 99 21.75 20.29 -8.81
N CYS A 100 21.62 20.21 -7.49
CA CYS A 100 20.72 19.28 -6.84
C CYS A 100 19.23 19.63 -7.00
N THR A 101 18.90 20.82 -7.51
CA THR A 101 17.50 21.21 -7.76
C THR A 101 17.07 20.64 -9.10
N ASN A 102 16.07 19.76 -9.07
CA ASN A 102 15.52 19.18 -10.29
C ASN A 102 14.04 19.53 -10.47
N HIS A 103 13.38 20.15 -9.48
CA HIS A 103 11.97 20.54 -9.50
C HIS A 103 11.81 22.01 -9.13
N HIS A 104 11.04 22.76 -9.93
CA HIS A 104 10.88 24.22 -9.77
C HIS A 104 9.45 24.66 -9.42
N LYS A 105 8.49 23.74 -9.36
CA LYS A 105 7.09 24.03 -9.04
C LYS A 105 6.79 23.84 -7.54
N SER A 106 5.50 23.75 -7.17
CA SER A 106 5.07 23.53 -5.79
C SER A 106 5.54 22.17 -5.25
N SER A 107 5.68 22.02 -3.93
CA SER A 107 6.08 20.73 -3.35
C SER A 107 5.02 19.64 -3.57
N LYS A 108 3.74 20.02 -3.65
CA LYS A 108 2.64 19.11 -4.03
C LYS A 108 2.85 18.54 -5.44
N SER A 109 3.23 19.37 -6.40
CA SER A 109 3.44 18.93 -7.79
C SER A 109 4.63 17.98 -8.00
N MET A 110 5.50 17.80 -7.00
CA MET A 110 6.58 16.79 -7.08
C MET A 110 6.03 15.38 -7.25
N GLU A 111 4.87 15.09 -6.67
CA GLU A 111 4.22 13.79 -6.79
C GLU A 111 3.75 13.54 -8.22
N GLN A 112 3.12 14.53 -8.85
CA GLN A 112 2.65 14.43 -10.24
C GLN A 112 3.83 14.26 -11.20
N ASP A 113 4.85 15.10 -11.02
CA ASP A 113 6.05 15.11 -11.84
C ASP A 113 6.86 13.81 -11.69
N SER A 114 6.97 13.28 -10.46
CA SER A 114 7.55 11.95 -10.23
C SER A 114 6.78 10.85 -10.94
N ALA A 115 5.45 10.87 -10.90
CA ALA A 115 4.63 9.87 -11.58
C ALA A 115 4.88 9.90 -13.09
N VAL A 116 4.82 11.07 -13.73
CA VAL A 116 5.09 11.21 -15.16
C VAL A 116 6.47 10.69 -15.54
N ILE A 117 7.51 11.00 -14.76
CA ILE A 117 8.87 10.50 -14.99
C ILE A 117 8.93 8.97 -14.89
N LEU A 118 8.28 8.38 -13.90
CA LEU A 118 8.30 6.93 -13.65
C LEU A 118 7.59 6.16 -14.77
N TRP A 119 6.44 6.66 -15.24
CA TRP A 119 5.70 6.05 -16.34
C TRP A 119 6.42 6.20 -17.68
N ASN A 120 6.96 7.38 -18.00
CA ASN A 120 7.60 7.60 -19.30
C ASN A 120 8.90 6.80 -19.49
N ARG A 121 9.57 6.39 -18.41
CA ARG A 121 10.82 5.63 -18.49
C ARG A 121 10.66 4.12 -18.28
N SER A 122 9.47 3.64 -17.93
CA SER A 122 9.22 2.26 -17.50
C SER A 122 9.66 1.23 -18.54
N VAL A 123 9.28 1.45 -19.81
CA VAL A 123 9.62 0.58 -20.94
C VAL A 123 11.13 0.58 -21.20
N ALA A 124 11.72 1.77 -21.39
CA ALA A 124 13.15 1.87 -21.69
C ALA A 124 14.04 1.32 -20.57
N LYS A 125 13.61 1.44 -19.31
CA LYS A 125 14.41 1.08 -18.14
C LYS A 125 14.21 -0.38 -17.72
N TYR A 126 13.00 -0.89 -17.81
CA TYR A 126 12.63 -2.21 -17.27
C TYR A 126 11.77 -3.04 -18.22
N ASN A 127 11.57 -2.64 -19.47
CA ASN A 127 10.68 -3.30 -20.43
C ASN A 127 9.32 -3.71 -19.81
N PHE A 128 8.74 -2.78 -19.03
CA PHE A 128 7.43 -2.89 -18.39
C PHE A 128 6.54 -1.73 -18.81
N ARG A 129 5.25 -1.98 -18.98
CA ARG A 129 4.22 -0.93 -19.02
C ARG A 129 3.42 -0.98 -17.73
N TYR A 130 3.35 0.15 -17.03
CA TYR A 130 2.51 0.31 -15.84
C TYR A 130 1.08 0.66 -16.29
N VAL A 131 0.27 -0.37 -16.54
CA VAL A 131 -1.03 -0.22 -17.21
C VAL A 131 -2.18 0.07 -16.26
N GLU A 132 -2.05 -0.30 -14.99
CA GLU A 132 -3.01 0.05 -13.94
C GLU A 132 -2.30 0.77 -12.78
N MET A 133 -2.94 1.82 -12.28
CA MET A 133 -2.43 2.63 -11.17
C MET A 133 -3.36 2.53 -9.97
N LEU A 134 -2.94 1.81 -8.93
CA LEU A 134 -3.57 1.83 -7.62
C LEU A 134 -3.14 3.06 -6.83
N SER A 135 -4.11 3.92 -6.50
CA SER A 135 -3.88 5.12 -5.71
C SER A 135 -5.08 5.46 -4.80
N ASP A 136 -4.92 6.48 -3.96
CA ASP A 136 -6.04 7.10 -3.26
C ASP A 136 -6.99 7.81 -4.26
N GLY A 137 -8.20 8.13 -3.80
CA GLY A 137 -9.34 8.52 -4.61
C GLY A 137 -9.18 9.83 -5.38
N ASP A 138 -8.55 10.87 -4.85
CA ASP A 138 -8.27 12.10 -5.61
C ASP A 138 -6.78 12.21 -5.94
N SER A 139 -6.35 11.39 -6.91
CA SER A 139 -4.96 11.36 -7.36
C SER A 139 -4.75 12.35 -8.51
N SER A 140 -4.24 13.53 -8.17
CA SER A 140 -3.73 14.49 -9.14
C SER A 140 -2.54 13.95 -9.95
N ALA A 141 -1.87 12.90 -9.44
CA ALA A 141 -0.81 12.18 -10.13
C ALA A 141 -1.36 11.29 -11.25
N PHE A 142 -2.48 10.58 -11.03
CA PHE A 142 -3.13 9.79 -12.08
C PHE A 142 -3.55 10.66 -13.27
N LYS A 143 -4.12 11.85 -13.00
CA LYS A 143 -4.46 12.82 -14.06
C LYS A 143 -3.23 13.22 -14.89
N ALA A 144 -2.11 13.52 -14.23
CA ALA A 144 -0.86 13.87 -14.91
C ALA A 144 -0.29 12.71 -15.75
N VAL A 145 -0.40 11.47 -15.29
CA VAL A 145 0.00 10.27 -16.04
C VAL A 145 -0.89 10.07 -17.28
N LEU A 146 -2.21 10.23 -17.14
CA LEU A 146 -3.12 10.16 -18.28
C LEU A 146 -2.79 11.20 -19.35
N GLU A 147 -2.53 12.44 -18.93
CA GLU A 147 -2.18 13.55 -19.82
C GLU A 147 -0.83 13.33 -20.52
N SER A 148 0.13 12.66 -19.86
CA SER A 148 1.45 12.41 -20.44
C SER A 148 1.45 11.32 -21.51
N LYS A 149 0.37 10.54 -21.64
CA LYS A 149 0.21 9.46 -22.63
C LYS A 149 1.48 8.60 -22.77
N PRO A 150 1.92 7.93 -21.68
CA PRO A 150 3.23 7.28 -21.63
C PRO A 150 3.37 6.14 -22.63
N TYR A 151 2.26 5.55 -23.08
CA TYR A 151 2.23 4.45 -24.05
C TYR A 151 1.29 4.80 -25.20
N ALA A 152 1.73 4.59 -26.43
CA ALA A 152 0.97 4.99 -27.64
C ALA A 152 -0.28 4.13 -27.87
N ASP A 153 -0.23 2.86 -27.47
CA ASP A 153 -1.20 1.82 -27.78
C ASP A 153 -2.01 1.37 -26.54
N LYS A 154 -1.71 1.92 -25.36
CA LYS A 154 -2.29 1.45 -24.09
C LYS A 154 -2.57 2.62 -23.14
N ALA A 155 -3.84 2.81 -22.80
CA ALA A 155 -4.25 3.77 -21.77
C ALA A 155 -4.01 3.20 -20.37
N VAL A 156 -3.62 4.06 -19.42
CA VAL A 156 -3.47 3.70 -18.01
C VAL A 156 -4.83 3.73 -17.32
N THR A 157 -5.21 2.65 -16.64
CA THR A 157 -6.45 2.57 -15.86
C THR A 157 -6.20 2.92 -14.40
N LYS A 158 -7.24 3.35 -13.71
CA LYS A 158 -7.18 3.67 -12.28
C LYS A 158 -7.78 2.54 -11.46
N LEU A 159 -7.11 2.22 -10.36
CA LEU A 159 -7.60 1.38 -9.28
C LEU A 159 -7.70 2.22 -7.99
N ASP A 160 -8.75 2.00 -7.19
CA ASP A 160 -8.99 2.71 -5.94
C ASP A 160 -8.56 1.84 -4.75
N CYS A 161 -7.72 2.39 -3.86
CA CYS A 161 -7.37 1.69 -2.64
C CYS A 161 -8.59 1.49 -1.74
N ILE A 162 -8.93 0.23 -1.47
CA ILE A 162 -10.13 -0.14 -0.68
C ILE A 162 -10.10 0.46 0.73
N ASN A 163 -8.94 0.41 1.41
CA ASN A 163 -8.78 1.00 2.75
C ASN A 163 -9.00 2.51 2.74
N HIS A 164 -8.47 3.21 1.73
CA HIS A 164 -8.65 4.66 1.60
C HIS A 164 -10.09 5.05 1.26
N ALA A 165 -10.76 4.31 0.37
CA ALA A 165 -12.18 4.50 0.07
C ALA A 165 -13.06 4.32 1.31
N LEU A 166 -12.86 3.24 2.08
CA LEU A 166 -13.60 2.98 3.31
C LEU A 166 -13.32 4.02 4.40
N LYS A 167 -12.06 4.46 4.54
CA LYS A 167 -11.70 5.54 5.46
C LYS A 167 -12.41 6.85 5.16
N ARG A 168 -12.64 7.17 3.86
CA ARG A 168 -13.44 8.33 3.44
C ARG A 168 -14.88 8.20 3.92
N MET A 169 -15.47 7.01 3.88
CA MET A 169 -16.79 6.73 4.44
C MET A 169 -16.85 7.01 5.95
N GLY A 170 -15.96 6.39 6.73
CA GLY A 170 -15.92 6.60 8.18
C GLY A 170 -15.70 8.08 8.55
N THR A 171 -14.92 8.81 7.76
CA THR A 171 -14.76 10.26 7.93
C THR A 171 -16.05 11.03 7.64
N ALA A 172 -16.78 10.66 6.58
CA ALA A 172 -18.06 11.28 6.24
C ALA A 172 -19.13 11.02 7.31
N LEU A 173 -19.20 9.80 7.85
CA LEU A 173 -20.11 9.44 8.95
C LEU A 173 -19.83 10.29 10.19
N ARG A 174 -18.57 10.36 10.63
CA ARG A 174 -18.16 11.16 11.80
C ARG A 174 -18.34 12.66 11.58
N LYS A 175 -18.21 13.14 10.33
CA LYS A 175 -18.51 14.54 10.00
C LYS A 175 -20.01 14.83 10.16
N LEU A 176 -20.86 13.96 9.65
CA LEU A 176 -22.32 14.09 9.75
C LEU A 176 -22.79 14.01 11.22
N ALA A 177 -22.16 13.14 12.02
CA ALA A 177 -22.42 13.02 13.45
C ALA A 177 -22.13 14.29 14.27
N LYS A 178 -21.38 15.27 13.73
CA LYS A 178 -21.14 16.56 14.39
C LYS A 178 -22.30 17.54 14.22
N GLU A 179 -23.24 17.26 13.33
CA GLU A 179 -24.46 18.05 13.21
C GLU A 179 -25.36 17.78 14.41
N SER A 180 -25.74 18.85 15.14
CA SER A 180 -26.31 18.79 16.49
C SER A 180 -27.59 17.96 16.62
N HIS A 181 -28.35 17.79 15.54
CA HIS A 181 -29.60 17.01 15.51
C HIS A 181 -29.39 15.54 15.12
N LEU A 182 -28.30 15.22 14.40
CA LEU A 182 -28.02 13.88 13.85
C LEU A 182 -27.15 13.01 14.76
N GLY A 183 -26.25 13.63 15.52
CA GLY A 183 -25.39 12.95 16.49
C GLY A 183 -25.80 13.14 17.94
N GLY A 184 -24.90 12.75 18.84
CA GLY A 184 -25.08 12.92 20.29
C GLY A 184 -25.81 11.75 20.97
N ARG A 185 -26.33 12.01 22.18
CA ARG A 185 -27.05 11.00 22.98
C ARG A 185 -28.49 10.90 22.50
N GLY A 186 -28.96 9.69 22.24
CA GLY A 186 -30.35 9.40 21.86
C GLY A 186 -30.48 8.16 20.98
N VAL A 187 -31.64 7.52 21.04
CA VAL A 187 -31.97 6.35 20.20
C VAL A 187 -32.02 6.76 18.73
N GLY A 188 -31.43 5.95 17.85
CA GLY A 188 -31.43 6.21 16.40
C GLY A 188 -30.42 7.26 15.91
N ARG A 189 -29.56 7.80 16.79
CA ARG A 189 -28.57 8.83 16.43
C ARG A 189 -27.21 8.26 16.02
N LEU A 190 -26.44 9.08 15.30
CA LEU A 190 -25.03 8.80 14.97
C LEU A 190 -24.12 9.05 16.17
N THR A 191 -24.07 8.08 17.09
CA THR A 191 -23.00 8.03 18.10
C THR A 191 -21.67 7.62 17.46
N GLU A 192 -20.56 7.85 18.15
CA GLU A 192 -19.23 7.39 17.71
C GLU A 192 -19.21 5.87 17.48
N LYS A 193 -19.71 5.09 18.46
CA LYS A 193 -19.86 3.63 18.35
C LYS A 193 -20.72 3.23 17.15
N LYS A 194 -21.78 3.97 16.85
CA LYS A 194 -22.63 3.71 15.68
C LYS A 194 -21.87 3.97 14.39
N CYS A 195 -21.13 5.07 14.30
CA CYS A 195 -20.30 5.38 13.13
C CYS A 195 -19.28 4.27 12.88
N ASP A 196 -18.63 3.77 13.93
CA ASP A 196 -17.68 2.66 13.82
C ASP A 196 -18.36 1.35 13.40
N SER A 197 -19.53 1.05 13.96
CA SER A 197 -20.33 -0.13 13.60
C SER A 197 -20.74 -0.11 12.13
N LEU A 198 -21.27 1.02 11.64
CA LEU A 198 -21.66 1.17 10.23
C LEU A 198 -20.44 1.05 9.31
N HIS A 199 -19.37 1.78 9.62
CA HIS A 199 -18.12 1.71 8.86
C HIS A 199 -17.55 0.29 8.78
N ASN A 200 -17.55 -0.46 9.89
CA ASN A 200 -17.06 -1.84 9.93
C ASN A 200 -17.97 -2.79 9.16
N PHE A 201 -19.30 -2.61 9.25
CA PHE A 201 -20.26 -3.38 8.48
C PHE A 201 -20.06 -3.14 6.97
N ASP A 202 -20.02 -1.88 6.54
CA ASP A 202 -19.86 -1.54 5.13
C ASP A 202 -18.50 -1.99 4.57
N ARG A 203 -17.45 -1.98 5.41
CA ARG A 203 -16.17 -2.60 5.09
C ARG A 203 -16.30 -4.10 4.82
N GLY A 204 -16.97 -4.84 5.70
CA GLY A 204 -17.24 -6.27 5.50
C GLY A 204 -18.08 -6.52 4.26
N ALA A 205 -19.17 -5.77 4.09
CA ALA A 205 -20.07 -5.85 2.95
C ALA A 205 -19.34 -5.70 1.60
N ILE A 206 -18.35 -4.83 1.51
CA ILE A 206 -17.53 -4.66 0.30
C ILE A 206 -16.50 -5.79 0.16
N ILE A 207 -15.77 -6.12 1.23
CA ILE A 207 -14.67 -7.10 1.18
C ILE A 207 -15.19 -8.51 0.91
N ASP A 208 -16.25 -8.92 1.59
CA ASP A 208 -16.79 -10.29 1.52
C ASP A 208 -17.46 -10.59 0.17
N ASN A 209 -17.73 -9.55 -0.63
CA ASN A 209 -18.41 -9.68 -1.92
C ASN A 209 -17.50 -9.37 -3.12
N ILE A 210 -16.21 -9.10 -2.92
CA ILE A 210 -15.26 -8.97 -4.03
C ILE A 210 -15.17 -10.29 -4.83
N PRO A 211 -15.09 -10.26 -6.19
CA PRO A 211 -15.09 -9.07 -7.07
C PRO A 211 -16.49 -8.68 -7.61
N ASP A 212 -17.57 -9.21 -7.04
CA ASP A 212 -18.94 -9.04 -7.53
C ASP A 212 -19.53 -7.67 -7.16
N VAL A 213 -19.36 -6.69 -8.06
CA VAL A 213 -19.80 -5.30 -7.88
C VAL A 213 -21.28 -5.17 -7.51
N TYR A 214 -22.14 -6.02 -8.07
CA TYR A 214 -23.57 -6.01 -7.78
C TYR A 214 -23.85 -6.45 -6.35
N LYS A 215 -23.21 -7.54 -5.90
CA LYS A 215 -23.32 -7.99 -4.50
C LYS A 215 -22.71 -7.00 -3.52
N MET A 216 -21.56 -6.40 -3.83
CA MET A 216 -20.94 -5.34 -3.02
C MET A 216 -21.92 -4.18 -2.80
N ARG A 217 -22.54 -3.69 -3.88
CA ARG A 217 -23.53 -2.61 -3.83
C ARG A 217 -24.74 -3.00 -2.97
N ASN A 218 -25.31 -4.17 -3.21
CA ASN A 218 -26.51 -4.61 -2.49
C ASN A 218 -26.24 -4.85 -1.00
N ALA A 219 -25.09 -5.41 -0.64
CA ALA A 219 -24.73 -5.64 0.75
C ALA A 219 -24.58 -4.32 1.54
N VAL A 220 -23.97 -3.30 0.94
CA VAL A 220 -23.86 -1.95 1.52
C VAL A 220 -25.25 -1.33 1.76
N TRP A 221 -26.15 -1.40 0.77
CA TRP A 221 -27.52 -0.90 0.93
C TRP A 221 -28.33 -1.70 1.96
N ALA A 222 -28.17 -3.02 1.98
CA ALA A 222 -28.83 -3.89 2.95
C ALA A 222 -28.51 -3.49 4.40
N GLY A 223 -27.26 -3.10 4.69
CA GLY A 223 -26.87 -2.59 6.01
C GLY A 223 -27.63 -1.34 6.45
N LEU A 224 -27.78 -0.36 5.54
CA LEU A 224 -28.52 0.87 5.83
C LEU A 224 -30.00 0.58 6.03
N TYR A 225 -30.64 -0.17 5.13
CA TYR A 225 -32.06 -0.51 5.25
C TYR A 225 -32.34 -1.35 6.50
N HIS A 226 -31.48 -2.33 6.81
CA HIS A 226 -31.58 -3.07 8.06
C HIS A 226 -31.55 -2.14 9.27
N SER A 227 -30.66 -1.14 9.26
CA SER A 227 -30.55 -0.16 10.34
C SER A 227 -31.76 0.78 10.44
N MET A 228 -32.62 0.86 9.42
CA MET A 228 -33.87 1.62 9.45
C MET A 228 -35.06 0.78 9.92
N SER A 229 -34.92 -0.55 10.05
CA SER A 229 -36.03 -1.44 10.37
C SER A 229 -36.52 -1.25 11.80
N THR A 230 -37.82 -1.39 11.98
CA THR A 230 -38.51 -1.36 13.28
C THR A 230 -39.42 -2.58 13.43
N ASP A 231 -39.94 -2.79 14.65
CA ASP A 231 -40.89 -3.88 14.92
C ASP A 231 -42.21 -3.74 14.13
N THR A 232 -42.51 -2.54 13.60
CA THR A 232 -43.73 -2.27 12.81
C THR A 232 -43.47 -2.06 11.32
N GLU A 233 -42.24 -1.66 10.95
CA GLU A 233 -41.83 -1.40 9.57
C GLU A 233 -40.52 -2.16 9.29
N HIS A 234 -40.64 -3.32 8.67
CA HIS A 234 -39.51 -4.19 8.35
C HIS A 234 -38.84 -3.79 7.02
N HIS A 235 -37.51 -3.62 7.05
CA HIS A 235 -36.71 -3.31 5.87
C HIS A 235 -35.62 -4.37 5.61
N HIS A 236 -35.96 -5.65 5.82
CA HIS A 236 -35.03 -6.78 5.68
C HIS A 236 -34.91 -7.37 4.27
N ARG A 237 -35.67 -6.85 3.29
CA ARG A 237 -35.77 -7.43 1.94
C ARG A 237 -34.43 -7.62 1.22
N GLN A 238 -33.46 -6.73 1.48
CA GLN A 238 -32.13 -6.79 0.85
C GLN A 238 -31.10 -7.54 1.69
N CYS A 239 -31.44 -7.97 2.91
CA CYS A 239 -30.57 -8.79 3.72
C CYS A 239 -30.41 -10.18 3.07
N PRO A 240 -29.26 -10.87 3.27
CA PRO A 240 -29.08 -12.23 2.79
C PRO A 240 -30.18 -13.15 3.31
N LEU A 241 -30.60 -14.10 2.48
CA LEU A 241 -31.55 -15.14 2.85
C LEU A 241 -30.81 -16.35 3.46
N GLY A 242 -31.55 -17.18 4.19
CA GLY A 242 -31.05 -18.45 4.70
C GLY A 242 -30.65 -18.44 6.18
N GLU A 243 -30.42 -19.62 6.72
CA GLU A 243 -30.09 -19.86 8.14
C GLU A 243 -28.75 -19.21 8.55
N ASN A 244 -27.86 -18.96 7.59
CA ASN A 244 -26.57 -18.32 7.81
C ASN A 244 -26.61 -16.79 7.61
N SER A 245 -27.81 -16.20 7.49
CA SER A 245 -27.93 -14.75 7.36
C SER A 245 -27.47 -14.05 8.64
N TRP A 246 -26.68 -12.99 8.50
CA TRP A 246 -26.39 -12.07 9.60
C TRP A 246 -27.63 -11.30 10.05
N CYS A 247 -28.67 -11.24 9.20
CA CYS A 247 -29.94 -10.63 9.54
C CYS A 247 -30.82 -11.64 10.26
N TRP A 248 -30.95 -11.42 11.58
CA TRP A 248 -31.75 -12.24 12.47
C TRP A 248 -33.19 -12.47 11.97
N TYR A 249 -33.83 -11.47 11.35
CA TYR A 249 -35.15 -11.58 10.75
C TYR A 249 -35.17 -12.61 9.60
N GLN A 250 -34.23 -12.51 8.66
CA GLN A 250 -34.17 -13.45 7.53
C GLN A 250 -33.77 -14.86 7.97
N GLN A 251 -32.94 -14.98 8.99
CA GLN A 251 -32.61 -16.25 9.61
C GLN A 251 -33.86 -16.91 10.24
N ALA A 252 -34.65 -16.16 11.02
CA ALA A 252 -35.87 -16.67 11.63
C ALA A 252 -36.89 -17.13 10.57
N VAL A 253 -37.11 -16.32 9.52
CA VAL A 253 -37.96 -16.69 8.39
C VAL A 253 -37.49 -17.98 7.72
N SER A 254 -36.17 -18.14 7.51
CA SER A 254 -35.61 -19.35 6.90
C SER A 254 -35.79 -20.60 7.77
N LEU A 255 -35.78 -20.44 9.10
CA LEU A 255 -35.96 -21.53 10.07
C LEU A 255 -37.43 -21.84 10.36
N GLY A 256 -38.39 -21.15 9.70
CA GLY A 256 -39.82 -21.28 9.99
C GLY A 256 -40.21 -20.78 11.38
N GLN A 257 -39.41 -19.87 11.96
CA GLN A 257 -39.65 -19.26 13.26
C GLN A 257 -40.38 -17.93 13.08
N ASP A 258 -41.13 -17.51 14.11
CA ASP A 258 -41.72 -16.18 14.15
C ASP A 258 -40.61 -15.12 14.31
N PRO A 259 -40.36 -14.27 13.29
CA PRO A 259 -39.33 -13.26 13.39
C PRO A 259 -39.68 -12.22 14.45
N ASP A 260 -40.93 -11.90 14.77
CA ASP A 260 -41.18 -10.78 15.70
C ASP A 260 -41.01 -11.15 17.17
N ARG A 261 -41.01 -12.46 17.47
CA ARG A 261 -40.95 -13.02 18.83
C ARG A 261 -39.70 -12.64 19.63
N ASN A 262 -38.57 -12.39 18.96
CA ASN A 262 -37.30 -11.98 19.57
C ASN A 262 -36.79 -10.64 18.99
N SER A 263 -37.69 -9.78 18.51
CA SER A 263 -37.31 -8.51 17.91
C SER A 263 -36.53 -7.63 18.88
N ASN A 264 -35.35 -7.21 18.43
CA ASN A 264 -34.46 -6.34 19.19
C ASN A 264 -34.10 -5.09 18.37
N HIS A 265 -35.01 -4.63 17.49
CA HIS A 265 -34.78 -3.48 16.61
C HIS A 265 -34.37 -2.24 17.41
N LYS A 266 -34.94 -2.04 18.60
CA LYS A 266 -34.61 -0.94 19.50
C LYS A 266 -33.19 -1.01 20.08
N ALA A 267 -32.50 -2.14 20.00
CA ALA A 267 -31.14 -2.31 20.49
C ALA A 267 -30.09 -2.27 19.36
N SER A 268 -29.01 -1.54 19.63
CA SER A 268 -27.72 -1.40 18.92
C SER A 268 -27.72 -1.06 17.41
N THR A 269 -28.73 -1.39 16.60
CA THR A 269 -28.73 -1.29 15.13
C THR A 269 -29.61 -0.18 14.56
N PHE A 270 -30.70 0.20 15.23
CA PHE A 270 -31.63 1.25 14.77
C PHE A 270 -30.99 2.63 14.52
N LEU A 271 -31.47 3.28 13.45
CA LEU A 271 -31.24 4.66 13.03
C LEU A 271 -32.60 5.33 12.79
N SER A 272 -32.76 6.58 13.23
CA SER A 272 -33.99 7.33 12.92
C SER A 272 -34.08 7.61 11.43
N LEU A 273 -35.30 7.75 10.90
CA LEU A 273 -35.53 8.08 9.49
C LEU A 273 -34.82 9.37 9.08
N GLU A 274 -34.82 10.39 9.95
CA GLU A 274 -34.09 11.65 9.73
C GLU A 274 -32.59 11.41 9.50
N VAL A 275 -31.95 10.62 10.37
CA VAL A 275 -30.53 10.27 10.26
C VAL A 275 -30.28 9.43 9.01
N ALA A 276 -31.10 8.41 8.75
CA ALA A 276 -30.95 7.54 7.60
C ALA A 276 -31.06 8.30 6.27
N HIS A 277 -32.00 9.23 6.15
CA HIS A 277 -32.11 10.10 4.96
C HIS A 277 -30.85 10.94 4.73
N LYS A 278 -30.21 11.43 5.79
CA LYS A 278 -28.95 12.17 5.70
C LYS A 278 -27.75 11.27 5.36
N LEU A 279 -27.84 9.97 5.62
CA LEU A 279 -26.82 8.98 5.24
C LEU A 279 -26.91 8.57 3.77
N ILE A 280 -28.08 8.64 3.12
CA ILE A 280 -28.29 8.24 1.71
C ILE A 280 -27.20 8.80 0.76
N PRO A 281 -26.81 10.10 0.81
CA PRO A 281 -25.75 10.61 -0.05
C PRO A 281 -24.37 9.97 0.19
N ILE A 282 -24.07 9.54 1.42
CA ILE A 282 -22.83 8.83 1.75
C ILE A 282 -22.88 7.42 1.16
N TYR A 283 -23.98 6.70 1.37
CA TYR A 283 -24.17 5.35 0.85
C TYR A 283 -24.20 5.32 -0.67
N ARG A 284 -24.83 6.30 -1.35
CA ARG A 284 -24.78 6.44 -2.81
C ARG A 284 -23.36 6.59 -3.34
N ARG A 285 -22.51 7.40 -2.69
CA ARG A 285 -21.11 7.55 -3.12
C ARG A 285 -20.29 6.29 -2.89
N MET A 286 -20.52 5.58 -1.80
CA MET A 286 -19.77 4.36 -1.46
C MET A 286 -20.22 3.14 -2.24
N SER A 287 -21.45 3.14 -2.73
CA SER A 287 -22.02 2.10 -3.59
C SER A 287 -22.07 2.52 -5.07
N ASP A 288 -21.31 3.56 -5.44
CA ASP A 288 -21.13 3.98 -6.82
C ASP A 288 -20.47 2.86 -7.63
N GLU A 289 -21.08 2.49 -8.74
CA GLU A 289 -20.66 1.32 -9.53
C GLU A 289 -19.23 1.46 -10.05
N TYR A 290 -18.83 2.65 -10.51
CA TYR A 290 -17.48 2.89 -10.99
C TYR A 290 -16.46 2.86 -9.85
N LEU A 291 -16.78 3.37 -8.66
CA LEU A 291 -15.93 3.23 -7.48
C LEU A 291 -15.77 1.76 -7.09
N LEU A 292 -16.87 1.01 -7.00
CA LEU A 292 -16.85 -0.41 -6.62
C LEU A 292 -16.06 -1.24 -7.64
N GLN A 293 -16.22 -0.98 -8.94
CA GLN A 293 -15.46 -1.64 -10.00
C GLN A 293 -13.95 -1.38 -9.84
N ARG A 294 -13.55 -0.14 -9.53
CA ARG A 294 -12.15 0.20 -9.25
C ARG A 294 -11.62 -0.35 -7.93
N MET A 295 -12.47 -0.89 -7.06
CA MET A 295 -12.09 -1.58 -5.81
C MET A 295 -12.25 -3.10 -5.89
N ALA A 296 -12.81 -3.64 -6.98
CA ALA A 296 -13.13 -5.06 -7.12
C ALA A 296 -11.88 -5.96 -7.06
N HIS A 297 -10.68 -5.40 -7.23
CA HIS A 297 -9.41 -6.09 -7.07
C HIS A 297 -8.96 -6.22 -5.59
N GLY A 298 -9.60 -5.53 -4.65
CA GLY A 298 -9.29 -5.62 -3.20
C GLY A 298 -7.95 -5.04 -2.73
N GLY A 299 -7.19 -4.40 -3.62
CA GLY A 299 -5.81 -3.97 -3.34
C GLY A 299 -5.71 -2.76 -2.42
N THR A 300 -4.55 -2.64 -1.76
CA THR A 300 -4.27 -1.58 -0.77
C THR A 300 -2.92 -0.90 -1.03
N GLN A 301 -2.75 0.33 -0.53
CA GLN A 301 -1.46 1.04 -0.51
C GLN A 301 -0.66 0.80 0.78
N ASN A 302 -0.99 -0.26 1.54
CA ASN A 302 -0.30 -0.56 2.80
C ASN A 302 1.21 -0.77 2.60
N ASN A 303 1.62 -1.34 1.46
CA ASN A 303 3.02 -1.48 1.08
C ASN A 303 3.71 -0.12 0.90
N ASN A 304 3.04 0.84 0.27
CA ASN A 304 3.55 2.21 0.15
C ASN A 304 3.69 2.88 1.53
N GLU A 305 2.67 2.77 2.38
CA GLU A 305 2.71 3.32 3.74
C GLU A 305 3.85 2.72 4.58
N SER A 306 4.05 1.40 4.49
CA SER A 306 5.13 0.67 5.14
C SER A 306 6.51 1.13 4.65
N LEU A 307 6.71 1.21 3.33
CA LEU A 307 7.96 1.71 2.74
C LEU A 307 8.22 3.16 3.14
N ASN A 308 7.21 4.02 3.09
CA ASN A 308 7.31 5.41 3.49
C ASN A 308 7.79 5.53 4.94
N ALA A 309 7.24 4.72 5.85
CA ALA A 309 7.69 4.66 7.24
C ALA A 309 9.19 4.27 7.33
N MET A 310 9.63 3.30 6.54
CA MET A 310 11.04 2.89 6.51
C MET A 310 11.99 3.96 5.97
N ILE A 311 11.59 4.71 4.93
CA ILE A 311 12.38 5.82 4.37
C ILE A 311 12.58 6.87 5.46
N TRP A 312 11.50 7.28 6.13
CA TRP A 312 11.53 8.39 7.08
C TRP A 312 12.03 8.02 8.47
N ALA A 313 12.06 6.73 8.83
CA ALA A 313 12.80 6.26 9.99
C ALA A 313 14.31 6.48 9.84
N ARG A 314 14.84 6.47 8.61
CA ARG A 314 16.26 6.72 8.29
C ARG A 314 16.57 8.19 8.04
N CYS A 315 15.56 8.94 7.60
CA CYS A 315 15.60 10.38 7.41
C CYS A 315 14.47 11.07 8.20
N PRO A 316 14.67 11.36 9.51
CA PRO A 316 13.61 11.94 10.33
C PRO A 316 13.04 13.23 9.74
N LYS A 317 11.71 13.37 9.81
CA LYS A 317 11.00 14.53 9.25
C LYS A 317 11.19 15.83 10.04
N THR A 318 11.77 15.75 11.23
CA THR A 318 11.98 16.87 12.15
C THR A 318 13.22 17.69 11.82
N ASN A 319 14.19 17.11 11.12
CA ASN A 319 15.48 17.73 10.88
C ASN A 319 15.67 18.02 9.39
N PHE A 320 16.43 19.06 9.05
CA PHE A 320 16.86 19.24 7.68
C PHE A 320 17.88 18.15 7.30
N MET A 321 17.75 17.59 6.10
CA MET A 321 18.63 16.55 5.57
C MET A 321 19.11 16.96 4.18
N GLY A 322 20.40 16.81 3.89
CA GLY A 322 20.92 17.03 2.54
C GLY A 322 20.38 15.99 1.55
N LEU A 323 20.26 16.37 0.27
CA LEU A 323 19.73 15.50 -0.79
C LEU A 323 20.48 14.15 -0.89
N GLY A 324 21.81 14.15 -0.72
CA GLY A 324 22.61 12.91 -0.73
C GLY A 324 22.15 11.92 0.35
N ARG A 325 21.82 12.40 1.55
CA ARG A 325 21.29 11.56 2.63
C ARG A 325 19.89 11.05 2.33
N VAL A 326 19.04 11.88 1.71
CA VAL A 326 17.71 11.44 1.24
C VAL A 326 17.84 10.34 0.18
N LYS A 327 18.68 10.54 -0.84
CA LYS A 327 18.98 9.54 -1.89
C LYS A 327 19.46 8.22 -1.28
N GLY A 328 20.44 8.26 -0.39
CA GLY A 328 20.96 7.08 0.29
C GLY A 328 19.91 6.35 1.14
N SER A 329 19.11 7.09 1.90
CA SER A 329 18.05 6.51 2.74
C SER A 329 16.92 5.88 1.92
N VAL A 330 16.48 6.51 0.83
CA VAL A 330 15.47 5.94 -0.07
C VAL A 330 16.01 4.68 -0.72
N ALA A 331 17.20 4.74 -1.32
CA ALA A 331 17.82 3.59 -1.96
C ALA A 331 17.90 2.42 -0.99
N ARG A 332 18.44 2.64 0.22
CA ARG A 332 18.57 1.62 1.27
C ARG A 332 17.22 1.07 1.74
N ALA A 333 16.22 1.93 1.92
CA ALA A 333 14.88 1.50 2.34
C ALA A 333 14.24 0.59 1.29
N VAL A 334 14.30 0.99 0.02
CA VAL A 334 13.83 0.18 -1.13
C VAL A 334 14.57 -1.15 -1.20
N SER A 335 15.87 -1.14 -0.97
CA SER A 335 16.66 -2.39 -1.01
C SER A 335 16.22 -3.39 0.05
N ILE A 336 16.06 -2.90 1.28
CA ILE A 336 15.66 -3.72 2.43
C ILE A 336 14.21 -4.15 2.27
N PHE A 337 13.34 -3.31 1.68
CA PHE A 337 11.96 -3.69 1.39
C PHE A 337 11.90 -4.88 0.43
N ASN A 338 12.68 -4.83 -0.67
CA ASN A 338 12.61 -5.86 -1.70
C ASN A 338 13.37 -7.15 -1.34
N ALA A 339 14.51 -7.05 -0.66
CA ALA A 339 15.42 -8.18 -0.45
C ALA A 339 15.68 -8.52 1.03
N GLY A 340 15.06 -7.78 1.96
CA GLY A 340 15.22 -8.01 3.39
C GLY A 340 16.68 -7.93 3.85
N ALA A 341 17.07 -8.86 4.73
CA ALA A 341 18.42 -8.94 5.28
C ALA A 341 19.49 -9.34 4.25
N ASN A 342 19.11 -9.99 3.14
CA ASN A 342 20.05 -10.43 2.11
C ASN A 342 20.78 -9.25 1.47
N GLU A 343 20.12 -8.09 1.32
CA GLU A 343 20.82 -6.91 0.82
C GLU A 343 21.87 -6.41 1.80
N LEU A 344 21.56 -6.40 3.10
CA LEU A 344 22.53 -5.97 4.09
C LEU A 344 23.78 -6.85 4.05
N ILE A 345 23.59 -8.16 3.90
CA ILE A 345 24.65 -9.14 3.68
C ILE A 345 25.47 -8.81 2.42
N ASN A 346 24.82 -8.51 1.29
CA ASN A 346 25.49 -8.12 0.05
C ASN A 346 26.35 -6.85 0.21
N VAL A 347 25.81 -5.85 0.90
CA VAL A 347 26.53 -4.60 1.19
C VAL A 347 27.72 -4.87 2.12
N MET A 348 27.53 -5.68 3.17
CA MET A 348 28.61 -6.07 4.08
C MET A 348 29.72 -6.83 3.35
N ASN A 349 29.37 -7.76 2.46
CA ASN A 349 30.33 -8.48 1.61
C ASN A 349 31.14 -7.50 0.73
N LYS A 350 30.47 -6.56 0.06
CA LYS A 350 31.12 -5.55 -0.80
C LYS A 350 32.01 -4.58 -0.03
N MET A 351 31.66 -4.27 1.22
CA MET A 351 32.47 -3.45 2.11
C MET A 351 33.50 -4.26 2.90
N HIS A 352 33.64 -5.57 2.61
CA HIS A 352 34.54 -6.48 3.31
C HIS A 352 34.32 -6.51 4.84
N ILE A 353 33.08 -6.30 5.28
CA ILE A 353 32.70 -6.38 6.69
C ILE A 353 32.40 -7.83 7.04
N SER A 354 33.16 -8.39 7.97
CA SER A 354 32.91 -9.74 8.49
C SER A 354 31.61 -9.78 9.31
N TYR A 355 30.75 -10.74 9.02
CA TYR A 355 29.57 -11.06 9.84
C TYR A 355 29.47 -12.55 10.10
N VAL A 356 28.97 -12.89 11.28
CA VAL A 356 28.69 -14.28 11.65
C VAL A 356 27.21 -14.52 11.41
N THR A 357 26.87 -15.42 10.48
CA THR A 357 25.49 -15.90 10.32
C THR A 357 25.18 -16.98 11.35
N LEU A 358 23.91 -17.13 11.75
CA LEU A 358 23.47 -18.24 12.62
C LEU A 358 23.82 -19.61 12.02
N ASN A 359 23.87 -19.72 10.69
CA ASN A 359 24.33 -20.94 10.00
C ASN A 359 25.81 -21.23 10.24
N ASN A 360 26.66 -20.19 10.33
CA ASN A 360 28.06 -20.35 10.72
C ASN A 360 28.21 -20.75 12.19
N LEU A 361 27.29 -20.34 13.07
CA LEU A 361 27.24 -20.78 14.47
C LEU A 361 26.80 -22.25 14.60
N LYS A 362 25.78 -22.68 13.86
CA LYS A 362 25.36 -24.10 13.79
C LYS A 362 26.44 -25.00 13.21
N LYS A 363 27.15 -24.56 12.15
CA LYS A 363 28.34 -25.29 11.65
C LYS A 363 29.41 -25.42 12.73
N ARG A 364 29.69 -24.36 13.49
CA ARG A 364 30.64 -24.42 14.61
C ARG A 364 30.19 -25.36 15.73
N SER A 365 28.89 -25.41 16.07
CA SER A 365 28.40 -26.35 17.09
C SER A 365 28.45 -27.79 16.60
N MET A 366 28.02 -28.08 15.36
CA MET A 366 28.14 -29.41 14.77
C MET A 366 29.59 -29.88 14.66
N ILE A 367 30.53 -29.00 14.27
CA ILE A 367 31.96 -29.35 14.22
C ILE A 367 32.49 -29.66 15.63
N LYS A 368 32.06 -28.92 16.66
CA LYS A 368 32.41 -29.23 18.06
C LYS A 368 31.84 -30.57 18.53
N GLU A 369 30.59 -30.88 18.19
CA GLU A 369 29.96 -32.16 18.51
C GLU A 369 30.66 -33.33 17.79
N LEU A 370 30.97 -33.17 16.50
CA LEU A 370 31.70 -34.18 15.72
C LEU A 370 33.10 -34.45 16.32
N PHE A 371 33.80 -33.39 16.76
CA PHE A 371 35.12 -33.53 17.39
C PHE A 371 35.03 -34.24 18.76
N SER A 372 33.99 -33.94 19.55
CA SER A 372 33.73 -34.60 20.84
C SER A 372 33.39 -36.09 20.67
N LEU A 373 32.56 -36.43 19.67
CA LEU A 373 32.22 -37.83 19.35
C LEU A 373 33.45 -38.61 18.87
N THR A 374 34.31 -37.99 18.05
CA THR A 374 35.56 -38.59 17.59
C THR A 374 36.53 -38.86 18.77
N LEU A 375 36.62 -37.94 19.73
CA LEU A 375 37.42 -38.14 20.95
C LEU A 375 36.85 -39.26 21.86
N LEU A 376 35.52 -39.33 21.97
CA LEU A 376 34.84 -40.36 22.74
C LEU A 376 35.07 -41.75 22.12
N ALA A 377 34.94 -41.86 20.80
CA ALA A 377 35.19 -43.10 20.06
C ALA A 377 36.63 -43.60 20.26
N LYS A 378 37.63 -42.72 20.17
CA LYS A 378 39.03 -43.08 20.47
C LYS A 378 39.22 -43.62 21.88
N ARG A 379 38.61 -42.98 22.89
CA ARG A 379 38.69 -43.44 24.28
C ARG A 379 38.02 -44.79 24.52
N ILE A 380 36.94 -45.08 23.79
CA ILE A 380 36.26 -46.39 23.86
C ILE A 380 37.17 -47.46 23.27
N ILE A 381 37.75 -47.21 22.08
CA ILE A 381 38.68 -48.14 21.42
C ILE A 381 39.91 -48.41 22.31
N GLU A 382 40.55 -47.37 22.86
CA GLU A 382 41.69 -47.52 23.78
C GLU A 382 41.33 -48.31 25.05
N LYS A 383 40.06 -48.25 25.50
CA LYS A 383 39.59 -48.97 26.68
C LYS A 383 39.27 -50.43 26.35
N GLU A 384 38.74 -50.72 25.17
CA GLU A 384 38.55 -52.08 24.66
C GLU A 384 39.89 -52.77 24.40
N GLU A 385 40.86 -52.09 23.78
CA GLU A 385 42.22 -52.64 23.56
C GLU A 385 42.93 -52.99 24.88
N ARG A 386 42.66 -52.26 25.97
CA ARG A 386 43.17 -52.57 27.32
C ARG A 386 42.43 -53.72 28.03
N LEU A 387 41.25 -54.12 27.55
CA LEU A 387 40.50 -55.26 28.08
C LEU A 387 40.89 -56.58 27.38
N PHE A 388 41.57 -56.49 26.22
CA PHE A 388 42.05 -57.63 25.42
C PHE A 388 43.56 -57.88 25.55
N LEU A 389 44.25 -57.13 26.40
CA LEU A 389 45.62 -57.36 26.90
C LEU A 389 45.54 -57.73 28.38
#